data_AF-A0A7C4SZM1-F1
#
_entry.id   AF-A0A7C4SZM1-F1
#
_cell.length_a   1.000
_cell.length_b   1.000
_cell.length_c   1.000
_cell.angle_alpha   90.00
_cell.angle_beta   90.00
_cell.angle_gamma   90.00
#
_symmetry.space_group_name_H-M   'P 1'
#
loop_
_entity.id
_entity.type
_entity.pdbx_description
1 polymer ?
#
loop_
_entity_poly.entity_id
_entity_poly.type
_entity_poly.pdbx_seq_one_letter_code
_entity_poly.pdbx_strand_id
1 'polypeptide(L)'
;MKSRSFAALVLGLYLLQPSCPAMTLNGEPYIHDPSTIVQCDGKYYTFGTGGGGLISDDGWTWRSGAVRPGGGAAPDVMKIGDRYLVVYGATGGGLGGGHNGRILTMWNKTLDPNSPDFKFTEPVLVASSDGIEDCDAIDPSLCLGPD
;
A
#
# COMPACT_ATOMS: atom_id res chain seq x y z
N MET A 1 31.66 -25.73 -41.77
CA MET A 1 32.07 -24.32 -41.52
C MET A 1 30.89 -23.34 -41.40
N LYS A 2 29.73 -23.55 -42.05
CA LYS A 2 28.59 -22.60 -41.99
C LYS A 2 27.83 -22.54 -40.64
N SER A 3 27.79 -23.62 -39.84
CA SER A 3 27.02 -23.65 -38.58
C SER A 3 27.68 -22.94 -37.40
N ARG A 4 29.02 -22.91 -37.36
CA ARG A 4 29.78 -22.23 -36.28
C ARG A 4 29.67 -20.70 -36.36
N SER A 5 29.62 -20.16 -37.57
CA SER A 5 29.44 -18.72 -37.81
C SER A 5 28.04 -18.26 -37.44
N PHE A 6 27.02 -19.11 -37.62
CA PHE A 6 25.64 -18.80 -37.25
C PHE A 6 25.45 -18.80 -35.73
N ALA A 7 26.04 -19.78 -35.03
CA ALA A 7 26.01 -19.83 -33.56
C ALA A 7 26.72 -18.65 -32.90
N ALA A 8 27.87 -18.21 -33.43
CA ALA A 8 28.58 -17.04 -32.93
C ALA A 8 27.79 -15.73 -33.13
N LEU A 9 27.08 -15.60 -34.26
CA LEU A 9 26.23 -14.45 -34.55
C LEU A 9 25.02 -14.39 -33.60
N VAL A 10 24.35 -15.52 -33.36
CA VAL A 10 23.22 -15.61 -32.42
C VAL A 10 23.65 -15.29 -30.99
N LEU A 11 24.81 -15.78 -30.55
CA LEU A 11 25.34 -15.48 -29.22
C LEU A 11 25.73 -14.00 -29.08
N GLY A 12 26.31 -13.40 -30.12
CA GLY A 12 26.64 -11.97 -30.16
C GLY A 12 25.40 -11.07 -30.06
N LEU A 13 24.31 -11.42 -30.76
CA LEU A 13 23.02 -10.72 -30.68
C LEU A 13 22.36 -10.84 -29.30
N TYR A 14 22.53 -11.97 -28.62
CA TYR A 14 22.00 -12.18 -27.27
C TYR A 14 22.75 -11.38 -26.19
N LEU A 15 24.05 -11.11 -26.41
CA LEU A 15 24.90 -10.33 -25.50
C LEU A 15 24.78 -8.81 -25.72
N LEU A 16 24.13 -8.38 -26.81
CA LEU A 16 23.90 -6.97 -27.16
C LEU A 16 22.49 -6.48 -26.77
N GLN A 17 21.78 -7.22 -25.90
CA GLN A 17 20.48 -6.74 -25.44
C GLN A 17 20.67 -5.44 -24.62
N PRO A 18 19.92 -4.36 -24.95
CA PRO A 18 19.97 -3.15 -24.15
C PRO A 18 19.53 -3.50 -22.72
N SER A 19 20.39 -3.21 -21.74
CA SER A 19 20.02 -3.33 -20.34
C SER A 19 18.87 -2.38 -20.08
N CYS A 20 17.68 -2.92 -19.77
CA CYS A 20 16.60 -2.11 -19.27
C CYS A 20 17.10 -1.45 -17.97
N PRO A 21 17.14 -0.11 -17.87
CA PRO A 21 17.56 0.53 -16.64
C PRO A 21 16.64 0.04 -15.52
N ALA A 22 17.22 -0.53 -14.47
CA ALA A 22 16.47 -0.84 -13.27
C ALA A 22 15.92 0.49 -12.72
N MET A 23 14.60 0.60 -12.62
CA MET A 23 13.99 1.75 -11.97
C MET A 23 14.25 1.63 -10.47
N THR A 24 14.74 2.72 -9.88
CA THR A 24 14.89 2.84 -8.42
C THR A 24 13.70 3.61 -7.87
N LEU A 25 13.32 3.33 -6.62
CA LEU A 25 12.43 4.24 -5.91
C LEU A 25 13.06 5.64 -5.87
N ASN A 26 12.25 6.66 -6.13
CA ASN A 26 12.66 8.06 -6.23
C ASN A 26 11.62 8.99 -5.61
N GLY A 27 11.97 10.27 -5.45
CA GLY A 27 11.14 11.29 -4.81
C GLY A 27 11.18 11.19 -3.28
N GLU A 28 10.01 11.08 -2.67
CA GLU A 28 9.82 11.03 -1.21
C GLU A 28 9.22 9.69 -0.76
N PRO A 29 9.90 8.54 -0.96
CA PRO A 29 9.35 7.21 -0.67
C PRO A 29 9.37 6.88 0.84
N TYR A 30 9.46 7.88 1.71
CA TYR A 30 9.65 7.67 3.15
C TYR A 30 8.32 7.38 3.82
N ILE A 31 8.14 6.13 4.24
CA ILE A 31 6.90 5.66 4.88
C ILE A 31 7.23 4.54 5.86
N HIS A 32 6.43 4.43 6.93
CA HIS A 32 6.50 3.35 7.91
C HIS A 32 5.22 2.53 7.82
N ASP A 33 5.35 1.21 7.88
CA ASP A 33 4.27 0.22 7.68
C ASP A 33 3.36 0.54 6.49
N PRO A 34 3.90 0.58 5.25
CA PRO A 34 3.08 0.86 4.08
C PRO A 34 2.01 -0.23 3.88
N SER A 35 0.81 0.20 3.53
CA SER A 35 -0.26 -0.66 3.06
C SER A 35 0.11 -1.36 1.76
N THR A 36 -0.70 -2.34 1.36
CA THR A 36 -0.74 -2.80 -0.04
C THR A 36 -0.84 -1.59 -0.98
N ILE A 37 -0.06 -1.61 -2.06
CA ILE A 37 -0.16 -0.59 -3.12
C ILE A 37 -1.44 -0.85 -3.92
N VAL A 38 -2.29 0.16 -4.01
CA VAL A 38 -3.57 0.09 -4.74
C VAL A 38 -3.59 1.12 -5.86
N GLN A 39 -4.23 0.77 -6.98
CA GLN A 39 -4.46 1.71 -8.08
C GLN A 39 -5.79 2.45 -7.92
N CYS A 40 -5.77 3.76 -8.17
CA CYS A 40 -6.95 4.61 -8.33
C CYS A 40 -6.71 5.56 -9.50
N ASP A 41 -7.61 5.54 -10.50
CA ASP A 41 -7.58 6.43 -11.66
C ASP A 41 -6.22 6.54 -12.36
N GLY A 42 -5.54 5.39 -12.53
CA GLY A 42 -4.26 5.27 -13.23
C GLY A 42 -3.02 5.66 -12.39
N LYS A 43 -3.20 6.00 -11.12
CA LYS A 43 -2.11 6.28 -10.16
C LYS A 43 -2.04 5.21 -9.08
N TYR A 44 -0.91 5.12 -8.40
CA TYR A 44 -0.63 4.19 -7.32
C TYR A 44 -0.66 4.90 -5.98
N TYR A 45 -1.24 4.24 -4.97
CA TYR A 45 -1.44 4.79 -3.62
C TYR A 45 -0.99 3.77 -2.59
N THR A 46 -0.41 4.25 -1.49
CA THR A 46 -0.18 3.49 -0.26
C THR A 46 -0.38 4.40 0.94
N PHE A 47 -0.82 3.86 2.07
CA PHE A 47 -0.94 4.57 3.35
C PHE A 47 0.08 4.02 4.33
N GLY A 48 0.49 4.84 5.30
CA GLY A 48 1.41 4.43 6.35
C GLY A 48 0.93 4.77 7.75
N THR A 49 1.78 4.45 8.71
CA THR A 49 1.63 4.84 10.11
C THR A 49 1.59 6.37 10.26
N GLY A 50 0.73 6.87 11.14
CA GLY A 50 0.48 8.30 11.39
C GLY A 50 -0.63 8.94 10.54
N GLY A 51 -1.10 8.26 9.48
CA GLY A 51 -2.22 8.70 8.63
C GLY A 51 -1.81 9.25 7.26
N GLY A 52 -0.52 9.51 7.03
CA GLY A 52 -0.02 9.94 5.72
C GLY A 52 -0.06 8.81 4.68
N GLY A 53 -0.21 9.19 3.42
CA GLY A 53 -0.09 8.28 2.28
C GLY A 53 0.85 8.85 1.22
N LEU A 54 1.25 8.01 0.29
CA LEU A 54 2.07 8.37 -0.86
C LEU A 54 1.31 8.10 -2.15
N ILE A 55 1.55 8.92 -3.17
CA ILE A 55 1.01 8.78 -4.52
C ILE A 55 2.15 8.67 -5.51
N SER A 56 1.99 7.82 -6.52
CA SER A 56 2.89 7.72 -7.65
C SER A 56 2.11 7.61 -8.95
N ASP A 57 2.61 8.26 -10.00
CA ASP A 57 2.05 8.15 -11.36
C ASP A 57 2.64 6.97 -12.14
N ASP A 58 3.81 6.48 -11.73
CA ASP A 58 4.61 5.48 -12.44
C ASP A 58 4.92 4.23 -11.60
N GLY A 59 4.65 4.25 -10.30
CA GLY A 59 4.97 3.20 -9.34
C GLY A 59 6.39 3.28 -8.76
N TRP A 60 7.18 4.28 -9.13
CA TRP A 60 8.60 4.40 -8.79
C TRP A 60 8.95 5.74 -8.15
N THR A 61 8.36 6.83 -8.64
CA THR A 61 8.53 8.18 -8.12
C THR A 61 7.36 8.49 -7.20
N TRP A 62 7.65 8.62 -5.91
CA TRP A 62 6.64 8.82 -4.86
C TRP A 62 6.67 10.24 -4.32
N ARG A 63 5.49 10.73 -3.92
CA ARG A 63 5.31 12.02 -3.26
C ARG A 63 4.21 11.94 -2.22
N SER A 64 4.16 12.92 -1.34
CA SER A 64 3.07 13.09 -0.37
C SER A 64 1.69 13.00 -1.03
N GLY A 65 0.79 12.26 -0.39
CA GLY A 65 -0.48 11.81 -0.92
C GLY A 65 -1.70 12.11 -0.06
N ALA A 66 -2.73 11.29 -0.24
CA ALA A 66 -3.92 11.31 0.59
C ALA A 66 -3.58 11.10 2.07
N VAL A 67 -4.19 11.90 2.95
CA VAL A 67 -4.09 11.73 4.41
C VAL A 67 -5.41 11.16 4.91
N ARG A 68 -5.36 9.99 5.54
CA ARG A 68 -6.53 9.38 6.20
C ARG A 68 -6.67 9.90 7.63
N PRO A 69 -7.90 10.12 8.12
CA PRO A 69 -8.11 10.49 9.51
C PRO A 69 -7.76 9.34 10.48
N GLY A 70 -7.64 9.67 11.77
CA GLY A 70 -7.52 8.68 12.84
C GLY A 70 -6.08 8.26 13.23
N GLY A 71 -5.04 8.69 12.51
CA GLY A 71 -3.66 8.41 12.93
C GLY A 71 -3.35 6.91 12.98
N GLY A 72 -2.82 6.38 14.07
CA GLY A 72 -2.62 4.92 14.21
C GLY A 72 -1.56 4.34 13.26
N ALA A 73 -1.50 3.01 13.17
CA ALA A 73 -0.40 2.26 12.56
C ALA A 73 -0.86 1.19 11.56
N ALA A 74 0.10 0.73 10.75
CA ALA A 74 0.00 -0.43 9.85
C ALA A 74 -1.33 -0.52 9.08
N PRO A 75 -1.68 0.51 8.29
CA PRO A 75 -2.89 0.44 7.50
C PRO A 75 -2.77 -0.59 6.37
N ASP A 76 -3.92 -1.10 5.92
CA ASP A 76 -4.05 -1.78 4.63
C ASP A 76 -5.19 -1.16 3.81
N VAL A 77 -5.15 -1.31 2.49
CA VAL A 77 -6.15 -0.74 1.59
C VAL A 77 -6.48 -1.70 0.45
N MET A 78 -7.77 -1.81 0.14
CA MET A 78 -8.26 -2.65 -0.95
C MET A 78 -9.41 -1.97 -1.68
N LYS A 79 -9.43 -2.09 -3.00
CA LYS A 79 -10.60 -1.73 -3.80
C LYS A 79 -11.63 -2.85 -3.76
N ILE A 80 -12.86 -2.53 -3.36
CA ILE A 80 -14.00 -3.45 -3.35
C ILE A 80 -15.14 -2.77 -4.10
N GLY A 81 -15.50 -3.32 -5.26
CA GLY A 81 -16.46 -2.70 -6.17
C GLY A 81 -15.97 -1.33 -6.67
N ASP A 82 -16.76 -0.28 -6.42
CA ASP A 82 -16.52 1.10 -6.83
C ASP A 82 -15.87 1.96 -5.73
N ARG A 83 -15.47 1.37 -4.60
CA ARG A 83 -14.92 2.08 -3.43
C ARG A 83 -13.66 1.41 -2.90
N TYR A 84 -12.99 2.11 -2.01
CA TYR A 84 -11.77 1.67 -1.34
C TYR A 84 -12.04 1.51 0.15
N LEU A 85 -11.77 0.32 0.68
CA LEU A 85 -11.78 0.02 2.10
C LEU A 85 -10.36 0.25 2.63
N VAL A 86 -10.22 1.10 3.64
CA VAL A 86 -8.99 1.26 4.42
C VAL A 86 -9.22 0.63 5.79
N VAL A 87 -8.28 -0.19 6.24
CA VAL A 87 -8.24 -0.75 7.60
C VAL A 87 -6.95 -0.27 8.28
N TYR A 88 -6.97 -0.07 9.59
CA TYR A 88 -5.77 0.35 10.34
C TYR A 88 -5.88 0.01 11.83
N GLY A 89 -4.73 -0.16 12.49
CA GLY A 89 -4.64 -0.22 13.94
C GLY A 89 -4.72 1.18 14.55
N ALA A 90 -5.74 1.46 15.34
CA ALA A 90 -5.95 2.77 15.97
C ALA A 90 -5.25 2.90 17.33
N THR A 91 -5.12 1.79 18.07
CA THR A 91 -4.42 1.67 19.36
C THR A 91 -3.71 0.31 19.42
N GLY A 92 -3.04 -0.01 20.54
CA GLY A 92 -2.27 -1.26 20.69
C GLY A 92 -0.82 -1.10 20.26
N GLY A 93 -0.05 -2.19 20.20
CA GLY A 93 1.28 -2.25 19.58
C GLY A 93 2.32 -1.32 20.21
N GLY A 94 2.15 -0.95 21.48
CA GLY A 94 3.03 0.02 22.14
C GLY A 94 2.74 1.49 21.78
N LEU A 95 1.64 1.81 21.09
CA LEU A 95 1.12 3.17 20.88
C LEU A 95 0.59 3.84 22.18
N GLY A 96 1.22 3.55 23.33
CA GLY A 96 0.80 3.98 24.66
C GLY A 96 -0.29 3.13 25.31
N GLY A 97 -0.81 2.10 24.63
CA GLY A 97 -1.92 1.26 25.12
C GLY A 97 -1.56 -0.19 25.49
N GLY A 98 -0.28 -0.59 25.39
CA GLY A 98 0.10 -2.01 25.52
C GLY A 98 -0.60 -2.86 24.47
N HIS A 99 -1.17 -4.01 24.87
CA HIS A 99 -1.93 -4.90 24.00
C HIS A 99 -3.43 -4.57 23.93
N ASN A 100 -3.84 -3.34 24.28
CA ASN A 100 -5.23 -2.88 24.15
C ASN A 100 -5.44 -2.24 22.76
N GLY A 101 -5.63 -3.08 21.76
CA GLY A 101 -5.70 -2.73 20.34
C GLY A 101 -7.11 -2.49 19.84
N ARG A 102 -7.23 -1.70 18.77
CA ARG A 102 -8.51 -1.44 18.07
C ARG A 102 -8.23 -1.42 16.58
N ILE A 103 -8.87 -2.30 15.82
CA ILE A 103 -8.84 -2.26 14.36
C ILE A 103 -10.07 -1.53 13.85
N LEU A 104 -9.83 -0.45 13.11
CA LEU A 104 -10.89 0.37 12.53
C LEU A 104 -10.87 0.25 11.00
N THR A 105 -12.04 0.35 10.40
CA THR A 105 -12.21 0.42 8.93
C THR A 105 -12.93 1.69 8.53
N MET A 106 -12.62 2.22 7.35
CA MET A 106 -13.32 3.34 6.74
C MET A 106 -13.36 3.20 5.22
N TRP A 107 -14.38 3.77 4.59
CA TRP A 107 -14.56 3.74 3.14
C TRP A 107 -14.25 5.10 2.52
N ASN A 108 -13.77 5.09 1.27
CA ASN A 108 -13.72 6.26 0.41
C ASN A 108 -14.08 5.86 -1.04
N LYS A 109 -14.61 6.79 -1.84
CA LYS A 109 -14.92 6.54 -3.26
C LYS A 109 -13.69 6.66 -4.16
N THR A 110 -12.73 7.46 -3.75
CA THR A 110 -11.50 7.75 -4.49
C THR A 110 -10.36 7.91 -3.50
N LEU A 111 -9.13 7.72 -3.98
CA LEU A 111 -7.93 8.01 -3.23
C LEU A 111 -7.24 9.30 -3.69
N ASP A 112 -7.71 9.94 -4.77
CA ASP A 112 -7.19 11.23 -5.22
C ASP A 112 -7.66 12.34 -4.28
N PRO A 113 -6.76 12.99 -3.51
CA PRO A 113 -7.14 14.07 -2.59
C PRO A 113 -7.71 15.31 -3.28
N ASN A 114 -7.57 15.44 -4.61
CA ASN A 114 -8.12 16.56 -5.38
C ASN A 114 -9.52 16.30 -5.93
N SER A 115 -10.03 15.07 -5.80
CA SER A 115 -11.37 14.74 -6.26
C SER A 115 -12.43 15.34 -5.33
N PRO A 116 -13.54 15.87 -5.86
CA PRO A 116 -14.65 16.35 -5.03
C PRO A 116 -15.33 15.22 -4.23
N ASP A 117 -15.13 13.97 -4.63
CA ASP A 117 -15.64 12.78 -3.93
C ASP A 117 -14.67 12.25 -2.85
N PHE A 118 -13.51 12.89 -2.65
CA PHE A 118 -12.53 12.46 -1.66
C PHE A 118 -13.02 12.74 -0.24
N LYS A 119 -13.64 11.73 0.37
CA LYS A 119 -14.15 11.80 1.73
C LYS A 119 -14.21 10.41 2.37
N PHE A 120 -13.43 10.23 3.43
CA PHE A 120 -13.54 9.04 4.25
C PHE A 120 -14.86 9.03 5.04
N THR A 121 -15.48 7.86 5.16
CA THR A 121 -16.61 7.65 6.06
C THR A 121 -16.16 7.66 7.52
N GLU A 122 -17.13 7.73 8.44
CA GLU A 122 -16.87 7.47 9.85
C GLU A 122 -16.21 6.09 10.05
N PRO A 123 -15.18 5.98 10.91
CA PRO A 123 -14.53 4.70 11.19
C PRO A 123 -15.45 3.72 11.91
N VAL A 124 -15.33 2.44 11.57
CA VAL A 124 -16.08 1.33 12.18
C VAL A 124 -15.11 0.36 12.85
N LEU A 125 -15.35 0.04 14.11
CA LEU A 125 -14.59 -0.98 14.85
C LEU A 125 -14.92 -2.38 14.35
N VAL A 126 -13.89 -3.15 13.99
CA VAL A 126 -14.05 -4.52 13.48
C VAL A 126 -13.37 -5.59 14.33
N ALA A 127 -12.32 -5.22 15.07
CA ALA A 127 -11.67 -6.09 16.04
C ALA A 127 -11.09 -5.25 17.18
N SER A 128 -10.98 -5.85 18.36
CA SER A 128 -10.43 -5.18 19.54
C SER A 128 -9.76 -6.18 20.44
N SER A 129 -8.73 -5.73 21.15
CA SER A 129 -8.18 -6.44 22.31
C SER A 129 -8.20 -5.58 23.57
N ASP A 130 -8.34 -6.19 24.75
CA ASP A 130 -8.41 -5.46 26.04
C ASP A 130 -7.07 -5.37 26.79
N GLY A 131 -6.06 -6.10 26.32
CA GLY A 131 -4.71 -6.15 26.88
C GLY A 131 -4.49 -7.25 27.92
N ILE A 132 -5.50 -8.09 28.17
CA ILE A 132 -5.40 -9.28 29.03
C ILE A 132 -5.25 -10.55 28.19
N GLU A 133 -5.85 -10.58 27.01
CA GLU A 133 -5.73 -11.70 26.08
C GLU A 133 -4.31 -11.87 25.52
N ASP A 134 -4.04 -13.07 24.99
CA ASP A 134 -2.73 -13.45 24.44
C ASP A 134 -2.51 -12.95 23.00
N CYS A 135 -3.24 -11.91 22.60
CA CYS A 135 -3.11 -11.27 21.30
C CYS A 135 -3.26 -9.76 21.41
N ASP A 136 -2.86 -9.06 20.36
CA ASP A 136 -3.02 -7.63 20.21
C ASP A 136 -3.74 -7.34 18.90
N ALA A 137 -4.81 -6.56 18.95
CA ALA A 137 -5.59 -6.17 17.77
C ALA A 137 -4.86 -5.04 17.02
N ILE A 138 -3.78 -5.41 16.32
CA ILE A 138 -2.91 -4.59 15.48
C ILE A 138 -2.66 -5.24 14.12
N ASP A 139 -1.91 -4.53 13.26
CA ASP A 139 -1.38 -5.01 11.97
C ASP A 139 -2.40 -5.73 11.07
N PRO A 140 -3.55 -5.09 10.79
CA PRO A 140 -4.58 -5.70 9.95
C PRO A 140 -4.12 -5.80 8.50
N SER A 141 -4.64 -6.80 7.79
CA SER A 141 -4.52 -6.89 6.33
C SER A 141 -5.83 -7.39 5.71
N LEU A 142 -6.09 -7.02 4.47
CA LEU A 142 -7.28 -7.36 3.71
C LEU A 142 -6.95 -8.41 2.64
N CYS A 143 -7.75 -9.47 2.58
CA CYS A 143 -7.71 -10.48 1.54
C CYS A 143 -9.14 -10.87 1.18
N LEU A 144 -9.46 -10.97 -0.11
CA LEU A 144 -10.75 -11.50 -0.55
C LEU A 144 -10.70 -13.02 -0.57
N GLY A 145 -11.78 -13.63 -0.09
CA GLY A 145 -12.03 -15.06 -0.29
C GLY A 145 -12.24 -15.38 -1.77
N PRO A 146 -12.20 -16.67 -2.13
CA PRO A 146 -12.45 -17.13 -3.50
C PRO A 146 -13.94 -17.11 -3.91
N ASP A 147 -14.85 -16.81 -2.97
CA ASP A 147 -16.31 -16.88 -3.10
C ASP A 147 -16.98 -15.56 -3.51
#